data_AF-A0A9P8EYN7-F1
#
_entry.id   AF-A0A9P8EYN7-F1
#
_cell.length_a   1.000
_cell.length_b   1.000
_cell.length_c   1.000
_cell.angle_alpha   90.00
_cell.angle_beta   90.00
_cell.angle_gamma   90.00
#
_symmetry.space_group_name_H-M   'P 1'
#
loop_
_entity.id
_entity.type
_entity.pdbx_description
1 polymer ?
#
loop_
_entity_poly.entity_id
_entity_poly.type
_entity_poly.pdbx_seq_one_letter_code
_entity_poly.pdbx_strand_id
1 'polypeptide(L)'
;MSHMLRSVKNVTKGYSSVQVKVRNATSNDPWGPTGTDMAEIAKITYNSSTDFYEVMDMLDKRLNDKGKNWRHVLKSLKVLDYC
;
A
#
# COMPACT_ATOMS: atom_id res chain seq x y z
N MET A 1 7.93 -3.56 -13.89
CA MET A 1 6.70 -4.28 -14.27
C MET A 1 5.72 -3.23 -14.77
N SER A 2 5.22 -3.32 -16.01
CA SER A 2 4.51 -2.19 -16.64
C SER A 2 3.28 -1.74 -15.84
N HIS A 3 3.08 -0.43 -15.73
CA HIS A 3 1.97 0.19 -14.99
C HIS A 3 0.60 -0.35 -15.42
N MET A 4 0.43 -0.64 -16.73
CA MET A 4 -0.78 -1.24 -17.28
C MET A 4 -1.12 -2.62 -16.69
N LEU A 5 -0.13 -3.51 -16.50
CA LEU A 5 -0.40 -4.83 -15.92
C LEU A 5 -0.86 -4.72 -14.45
N ARG A 6 -0.50 -3.63 -13.75
CA ARG A 6 -0.93 -3.38 -12.38
C ARG A 6 -2.37 -2.87 -12.34
N SER A 7 -2.75 -1.96 -13.23
CA SER A 7 -4.13 -1.47 -13.35
C SER A 7 -5.11 -2.60 -13.69
N VAL A 8 -4.77 -3.50 -14.61
CA VAL A 8 -5.62 -4.66 -14.96
C VAL A 8 -5.79 -5.60 -13.75
N LYS A 9 -4.70 -5.87 -13.00
CA LYS A 9 -4.76 -6.70 -11.79
C LYS A 9 -5.56 -6.07 -10.65
N ASN A 10 -5.69 -4.74 -10.62
CA ASN A 10 -6.51 -4.07 -9.60
C ASN A 10 -8.01 -4.27 -9.86
N VAL A 11 -8.42 -4.21 -11.13
CA VAL A 11 -9.81 -4.43 -11.54
C VAL A 11 -10.21 -5.90 -11.37
N THR A 12 -9.37 -6.84 -11.79
CA THR A 12 -9.72 -8.28 -11.74
C THR A 12 -9.73 -8.87 -10.33
N LYS A 13 -9.05 -8.24 -9.36
CA LYS A 13 -9.06 -8.66 -7.96
C LYS A 13 -10.08 -7.92 -7.09
N GLY A 14 -10.77 -6.91 -7.63
CA GLY A 14 -11.75 -6.11 -6.89
C GLY A 14 -11.15 -5.33 -5.72
N TYR A 15 -9.90 -4.85 -5.84
CA TYR A 15 -9.30 -4.05 -4.78
C TYR A 15 -10.03 -2.71 -4.63
N SER A 16 -10.30 -2.32 -3.39
CA SER A 16 -10.87 -1.00 -3.08
C SER A 16 -9.90 0.12 -3.44
N SER A 17 -10.41 1.36 -3.52
CA SER A 17 -9.57 2.55 -3.75
C SER A 17 -8.51 2.72 -2.66
N VAL A 18 -8.86 2.40 -1.40
CA VAL A 18 -7.94 2.41 -0.24
C VAL A 18 -6.82 1.39 -0.43
N GLN A 19 -7.18 0.14 -0.73
CA GLN A 19 -6.22 -0.93 -0.97
C GLN A 19 -5.29 -0.61 -2.14
N VAL A 20 -5.80 -0.04 -3.24
CA VAL A 20 -4.98 0.38 -4.38
C VAL A 20 -3.97 1.44 -3.97
N LYS A 21 -4.37 2.43 -3.15
CA LYS A 21 -3.48 3.49 -2.70
C LYS A 21 -2.33 2.95 -1.85
N VAL A 22 -2.64 2.12 -0.86
CA VAL A 22 -1.61 1.46 -0.03
C VAL A 22 -0.69 0.58 -0.87
N ARG A 23 -1.25 -0.21 -1.81
CA ARG A 23 -0.45 -1.06 -2.72
C ARG A 23 0.52 -0.27 -3.60
N ASN A 24 0.14 0.93 -4.01
CA ASN A 24 0.96 1.82 -4.82
C ASN A 24 2.08 2.43 -3.97
N ALA A 25 1.76 2.93 -2.77
CA ALA A 25 2.74 3.49 -1.84
C ALA A 25 3.80 2.45 -1.41
N THR A 26 3.41 1.17 -1.29
CA THR A 26 4.30 0.08 -0.89
C THR A 26 4.72 -0.80 -2.07
N SER A 27 4.87 -0.25 -3.28
CA SER A 27 5.31 -1.01 -4.47
C SER A 27 6.78 -1.44 -4.39
N ASN A 28 7.22 -2.37 -5.26
CA ASN A 28 8.64 -2.76 -5.34
C ASN A 28 9.51 -1.79 -6.16
N ASP A 29 8.98 -0.62 -6.54
CA ASP A 29 9.72 0.37 -7.32
C ASP A 29 10.90 0.94 -6.49
N PRO A 30 11.99 1.42 -7.09
CA PRO A 30 13.18 1.82 -6.34
C PRO A 30 12.97 3.09 -5.49
N TRP A 31 12.00 3.95 -5.83
CA TRP A 31 11.62 5.15 -5.08
C TRP A 31 10.61 4.84 -3.97
N GLY A 32 10.70 5.53 -2.83
CA GLY A 32 9.78 5.37 -1.69
C GLY A 32 8.40 6.02 -1.92
N PRO A 33 7.45 5.83 -0.98
CA PRO A 33 6.21 6.60 -0.97
C PRO A 33 6.52 8.09 -0.78
N THR A 34 5.74 8.95 -1.44
CA THR A 34 5.88 10.41 -1.25
C THR A 34 5.27 10.83 0.09
N GLY A 35 5.67 12.00 0.61
CA GLY A 35 5.03 12.55 1.81
C GLY A 35 3.52 12.73 1.65
N THR A 36 3.08 13.12 0.45
CA THR A 36 1.65 13.23 0.11
C THR A 36 0.94 11.88 0.17
N ASP A 37 1.53 10.82 -0.39
CA ASP A 37 0.92 9.47 -0.34
C ASP A 37 0.73 9.02 1.12
N MET A 38 1.75 9.23 1.96
CA MET A 38 1.70 8.84 3.38
C MET A 38 0.67 9.67 4.15
N ALA A 39 0.61 10.98 3.93
CA ALA A 39 -0.38 11.87 4.55
C ALA A 39 -1.82 11.49 4.17
N GLU A 40 -2.04 11.13 2.91
CA GLU A 40 -3.36 10.67 2.46
C GLU A 40 -3.74 9.31 3.07
N ILE A 41 -2.80 8.37 3.16
CA ILE A 41 -3.04 7.07 3.82
C ILE A 41 -3.32 7.26 5.31
N ALA A 42 -2.52 8.09 6.01
CA ALA A 42 -2.76 8.41 7.41
C ALA A 42 -4.12 9.09 7.62
N LYS A 43 -4.56 9.96 6.71
CA LYS A 43 -5.93 10.51 6.79
C LYS A 43 -6.99 9.42 6.65
N ILE A 44 -6.79 8.47 5.75
CA ILE A 44 -7.72 7.35 5.52
C ILE A 44 -7.89 6.49 6.79
N THR A 45 -6.84 6.31 7.60
CA THR A 45 -6.94 5.52 8.83
C THR A 45 -7.88 6.13 9.88
N TYR A 46 -8.24 7.40 9.76
CA TYR A 46 -9.21 8.08 10.64
C TYR A 46 -10.62 8.21 10.04
N ASN A 47 -10.86 7.78 8.80
CA ASN A 47 -12.15 7.98 8.12
C ASN A 47 -13.24 7.05 8.66
N SER A 48 -12.99 5.74 8.63
CA SER A 48 -13.94 4.72 9.08
C SER A 48 -13.20 3.48 9.55
N SER A 49 -13.82 2.68 10.42
CA SER A 49 -13.23 1.41 10.89
C SER A 49 -12.92 0.47 9.72
N THR A 50 -13.78 0.44 8.69
CA THR A 50 -13.56 -0.39 7.49
C THR A 50 -12.31 0.04 6.73
N ASP A 51 -12.14 1.34 6.49
CA ASP A 51 -10.97 1.87 5.79
C ASP A 51 -9.67 1.59 6.58
N PHE A 52 -9.72 1.76 7.91
CA PHE A 52 -8.61 1.41 8.78
C PHE A 52 -8.21 -0.06 8.63
N TYR A 53 -9.18 -0.99 8.70
CA TYR A 53 -8.90 -2.41 8.55
C TYR A 53 -8.33 -2.74 7.17
N GLU A 54 -8.81 -2.11 6.10
CA GLU A 54 -8.28 -2.31 4.75
C GLU A 54 -6.84 -1.83 4.59
N VAL A 55 -6.48 -0.69 5.19
CA VAL A 55 -5.10 -0.20 5.22
C VAL A 55 -4.20 -1.19 5.95
N MET A 56 -4.59 -1.58 7.16
CA MET A 56 -3.78 -2.47 8.02
C MET A 56 -3.64 -3.87 7.42
N ASP A 57 -4.71 -4.45 6.87
CA ASP A 57 -4.67 -5.77 6.20
C ASP A 57 -3.74 -5.77 4.98
N MET A 58 -3.72 -4.68 4.20
CA MET A 58 -2.79 -4.57 3.08
C MET A 58 -1.34 -4.41 3.54
N LEU A 59 -1.09 -3.64 4.61
CA LEU A 59 0.24 -3.46 5.18
C LEU A 59 0.77 -4.78 5.76
N ASP A 60 -0.04 -5.53 6.49
CA ASP A 60 0.33 -6.83 7.05
C ASP A 60 0.75 -7.84 5.95
N LYS A 61 -0.03 -7.92 4.86
CA LYS A 61 0.32 -8.75 3.69
C LYS A 61 1.68 -8.40 3.10
N ARG A 62 2.02 -7.11 3.09
CA ARG A 62 3.29 -6.60 2.55
C ARG A 62 4.46 -6.80 3.50
N LEU A 63 4.24 -6.75 4.82
CA LEU A 63 5.26 -7.06 5.82
C LEU A 63 5.70 -8.52 5.76
N ASN A 64 4.80 -9.41 5.34
CA ASN A 64 5.06 -10.84 5.19
C ASN A 64 5.71 -11.23 3.83
N ASP A 65 5.95 -10.28 2.92
CA ASP A 65 6.65 -10.54 1.67
C ASP A 65 8.14 -10.90 1.91
N LYS A 66 8.69 -11.79 1.07
CA LYS A 66 10.06 -12.33 1.24
C LYS A 66 10.95 -12.15 0.01
N GLY A 67 12.27 -12.23 0.22
CA GLY A 67 13.27 -12.26 -0.85
C GLY A 67 13.27 -11.00 -1.71
N LYS A 68 13.02 -11.16 -3.03
CA LYS A 68 13.07 -10.07 -4.02
C LYS A 68 12.09 -8.91 -3.79
N ASN A 69 11.14 -9.07 -2.88
CA ASN A 69 10.11 -8.09 -2.54
C ASN A 69 10.42 -7.30 -1.26
N TRP A 70 11.66 -7.30 -0.77
CA TRP A 70 12.05 -6.61 0.46
C TRP A 70 11.64 -5.13 0.52
N ARG A 71 11.51 -4.44 -0.63
CA ARG A 71 11.04 -3.04 -0.65
C ARG A 71 9.58 -2.89 -0.28
N HIS A 72 8.76 -3.92 -0.49
CA HIS A 72 7.38 -3.95 0.05
C HIS A 72 7.43 -3.83 1.57
N VAL A 73 8.24 -4.67 2.23
CA VAL A 73 8.40 -4.67 3.70
C VAL A 73 8.92 -3.31 4.18
N LEU A 74 10.01 -2.81 3.61
CA LEU A 74 10.60 -1.52 4.00
C LEU A 74 9.61 -0.36 3.88
N LYS A 75 8.89 -0.27 2.76
CA LYS A 75 7.94 0.82 2.54
C LYS A 75 6.70 0.68 3.40
N SER A 76 6.26 -0.54 3.69
CA SER A 76 5.16 -0.77 4.63
C SER A 76 5.50 -0.31 6.04
N LEU A 77 6.71 -0.63 6.54
CA LEU A 77 7.18 -0.11 7.82
C LEU A 77 7.23 1.42 7.83
N LYS A 78 7.67 2.04 6.72
CA LYS A 78 7.71 3.50 6.61
C LYS A 78 6.32 4.14 6.63
N VAL A 79 5.33 3.52 5.99
CA VAL A 79 3.94 3.99 6.05
C VAL A 79 3.38 3.83 7.47
N LEU A 80 3.65 2.70 8.15
CA LEU A 80 3.22 2.47 9.53
C LEU A 80 3.82 3.46 10.53
N ASP A 81 5.10 3.81 10.37
CA ASP A 81 5.78 4.80 11.22
C ASP A 81 5.19 6.21 11.06
N TYR A 82 4.59 6.51 9.90
CA TYR A 82 3.98 7.80 9.62
C TYR A 82 2.53 7.91 10.12
N CYS A 83 1.77 6.82 10.08
CA CYS A 83 0.34 6.79 10.44
C CYS A 83 0.14 6.94 11.96
#